data_AF-F4PPM3-F1
#
_entry.id   AF-F4PPM3-F1
#
_cell.length_a   1.000
_cell.length_b   1.000
_cell.length_c   1.000
_cell.angle_alpha   90.00
_cell.angle_beta   90.00
_cell.angle_gamma   90.00
#
_symmetry.space_group_name_H-M   'P 1'
#
loop_
_entity.id
_entity.type
_entity.pdbx_description
1 polymer ?
#
loop_
_entity_poly.entity_id
_entity_poly.type
_entity_poly.pdbx_seq_one_letter_code
_entity_poly.pdbx_strand_id
1 'polypeptide(L)'
;MDNNNKKSIIISLDNEQLSFLHTNKQKICIVRNLMDKTMGNTIWAAFQPFQHNVIEWKDQSFGLFASSELHNVASRPKGPIPKDCVEDTAYSHLLYTFNQGAFTRSFLTQDPKETQRLNNPSSPKTYTIVNKSGGLETFGLFQTFEVSINNKRFERVQLDAQTVGNEETIKFQVQPLPTFFIFIGPDTIQAGDHIPTLPSDGSHSPFKLSFDTSHTQSKKVSYDSNTKEFYLS
;
A
#
# COMPACT_ATOMS: atom_id res chain seq x y z
N MET A 1 25.18 3.11 -11.73
CA MET A 1 24.18 3.59 -12.71
C MET A 1 22.89 2.87 -12.37
N ASP A 2 21.99 3.47 -11.58
CA ASP A 2 20.69 2.86 -11.25
C ASP A 2 19.59 3.90 -11.40
N ASN A 3 19.16 4.13 -12.64
CA ASN A 3 18.16 5.14 -12.99
C ASN A 3 16.84 4.56 -13.50
N ASN A 4 16.60 3.25 -13.39
CA ASN A 4 15.64 2.59 -14.30
C ASN A 4 14.34 2.05 -13.71
N ASN A 5 13.93 2.32 -12.47
CA ASN A 5 12.61 1.85 -11.98
C ASN A 5 11.82 2.85 -11.12
N LYS A 6 12.17 4.15 -11.12
CA LYS A 6 11.40 5.14 -10.37
C LYS A 6 10.17 5.54 -11.17
N LYS A 7 8.98 5.14 -10.71
CA LYS A 7 7.70 5.54 -11.31
C LYS A 7 7.24 6.81 -10.59
N SER A 8 6.70 7.80 -11.31
CA SER A 8 6.22 9.02 -10.66
C SER A 8 4.98 9.62 -11.31
N ILE A 9 4.24 10.40 -10.51
CA ILE A 9 3.17 11.27 -10.93
C ILE A 9 3.56 12.67 -10.55
N ILE A 10 3.39 13.56 -11.52
CA ILE A 10 3.59 14.98 -11.33
C ILE A 10 2.22 15.64 -11.43
N ILE A 11 1.74 16.18 -10.30
CA ILE A 11 0.53 17.00 -10.26
C ILE A 11 0.98 18.46 -10.33
N SER A 12 0.67 19.10 -11.45
CA SER A 12 0.95 20.52 -11.66
C SER A 12 -0.30 21.34 -11.36
N LEU A 13 -0.16 22.36 -10.52
CA LEU A 13 -1.21 23.29 -10.16
C LEU A 13 -0.75 24.72 -10.43
N ASP A 14 -1.59 25.51 -11.07
CA ASP A 14 -1.32 26.95 -11.25
C ASP A 14 -1.65 27.76 -9.97
N ASN A 15 -1.35 29.05 -10.01
CA ASN A 15 -1.55 29.94 -8.85
C ASN A 15 -3.02 30.13 -8.47
N GLU A 16 -3.94 30.13 -9.45
CA GLU A 16 -5.36 30.29 -9.21
C GLU A 16 -5.92 29.04 -8.52
N GLN A 17 -5.56 27.87 -9.03
CA GLN A 17 -5.91 26.57 -8.48
C GLN A 17 -5.39 26.40 -7.06
N LEU A 18 -4.12 26.75 -6.81
CA LEU A 18 -3.56 26.70 -5.45
C LEU A 18 -4.28 27.64 -4.50
N SER A 19 -4.54 28.87 -4.93
CA SER A 19 -5.25 29.86 -4.12
C SER A 19 -6.66 29.37 -3.76
N PHE A 20 -7.36 28.77 -4.73
CA PHE A 20 -8.65 28.14 -4.52
C PHE A 20 -8.57 27.01 -3.48
N LEU A 21 -7.65 26.06 -3.65
CA LEU A 21 -7.51 24.92 -2.74
C LEU A 21 -7.13 25.35 -1.32
N HIS A 22 -6.23 26.32 -1.18
CA HIS A 22 -5.80 26.84 0.13
C HIS A 22 -6.93 27.59 0.84
N THR A 23 -7.65 28.45 0.12
CA THR A 23 -8.80 29.20 0.65
C THR A 23 -9.89 28.25 1.15
N ASN A 24 -10.14 27.17 0.42
CA ASN A 24 -11.13 26.15 0.78
C ASN A 24 -10.59 25.09 1.75
N LYS A 25 -9.35 25.24 2.25
CA LYS A 25 -8.68 24.29 3.15
C LYS A 25 -8.73 22.86 2.63
N GLN A 26 -8.27 22.65 1.39
CA GLN A 26 -8.30 21.35 0.73
C GLN A 26 -6.90 20.73 0.63
N LYS A 27 -6.86 19.41 0.63
CA LYS A 27 -5.65 18.57 0.50
C LYS A 27 -5.75 17.69 -0.74
N ILE A 28 -4.59 17.30 -1.28
CA ILE A 28 -4.50 16.17 -2.20
C ILE A 28 -4.47 14.89 -1.37
N CYS A 29 -5.37 13.97 -1.69
CA CYS A 29 -5.53 12.70 -1.03
C CYS A 29 -5.19 11.56 -1.99
N ILE A 30 -4.34 10.64 -1.54
CA ILE A 30 -4.05 9.39 -2.22
C ILE A 30 -4.79 8.28 -1.49
N VAL A 31 -5.76 7.71 -2.17
CA VAL A 31 -6.53 6.57 -1.72
C VAL A 31 -5.90 5.31 -2.23
N ARG A 32 -5.85 4.32 -1.36
CA ARG A 32 -5.54 2.95 -1.72
C ARG A 32 -6.80 2.12 -1.61
N ASN A 33 -7.20 1.49 -2.71
CA ASN A 33 -8.23 0.46 -2.70
C ASN A 33 -7.57 -0.91 -2.59
N LEU A 34 -7.84 -1.59 -1.48
CA LEU A 34 -7.50 -2.99 -1.28
C LEU A 34 -8.73 -3.78 -1.71
N MET A 35 -8.61 -4.64 -2.73
CA MET A 35 -9.73 -5.34 -3.37
C MET A 35 -10.52 -6.30 -2.46
N ASP A 36 -10.25 -6.33 -1.15
CA ASP A 36 -11.09 -7.05 -0.21
C ASP A 36 -12.31 -6.19 0.16
N LYS A 37 -13.49 -6.64 -0.23
CA LYS A 37 -14.78 -5.93 -0.11
C LYS A 37 -15.15 -5.58 1.34
N THR A 38 -14.45 -6.15 2.31
CA THR A 38 -14.60 -5.90 3.74
C THR A 38 -13.81 -4.69 4.25
N MET A 39 -12.81 -4.21 3.49
CA MET A 39 -11.76 -3.32 4.00
C MET A 39 -11.91 -1.84 3.61
N GLY A 40 -12.87 -1.50 2.74
CA GLY A 40 -13.10 -0.13 2.28
C GLY A 40 -11.90 0.51 1.58
N ASN A 41 -12.03 1.78 1.19
CA ASN A 41 -10.91 2.57 0.71
C ASN A 41 -10.14 3.15 1.90
N THR A 42 -8.81 3.18 1.86
CA THR A 42 -8.01 3.81 2.93
C THR A 42 -7.23 4.99 2.39
N ILE A 43 -7.28 6.12 3.08
CA ILE A 43 -6.39 7.25 2.79
C ILE A 43 -4.98 6.86 3.19
N TRP A 44 -4.13 6.78 2.19
CA TRP A 44 -2.74 6.45 2.42
C TRP A 44 -1.92 7.70 2.72
N ALA A 45 -2.19 8.78 2.00
CA ALA A 45 -1.57 10.07 2.24
C ALA A 45 -2.57 11.20 1.99
N ALA A 46 -2.47 12.25 2.81
CA ALA A 46 -3.17 13.50 2.62
C ALA A 46 -2.18 14.64 2.85
N PHE A 47 -2.02 15.54 1.89
CA PHE A 47 -1.01 16.59 1.94
C PHE A 47 -1.50 17.90 1.32
N GLN A 48 -0.93 19.01 1.79
CA GLN A 48 -1.22 20.33 1.25
C GLN A 48 -0.66 20.45 -0.18
N PRO A 49 -1.42 21.02 -1.12
CA PRO A 49 -0.99 21.14 -2.51
C PRO A 49 0.10 22.21 -2.67
N PHE A 50 1.10 21.89 -3.49
CA PHE A 50 2.13 22.81 -4.00
C PHE A 50 1.98 22.98 -5.52
N GLN A 51 2.69 23.96 -6.12
CA GLN A 51 2.69 24.15 -7.59
C GLN A 51 3.14 22.88 -8.34
N HIS A 52 4.13 22.19 -7.78
CA HIS A 52 4.67 20.96 -8.33
C HIS A 52 4.67 19.90 -7.24
N ASN A 53 3.72 18.97 -7.32
CA ASN A 53 3.67 17.82 -6.42
C ASN A 53 4.23 16.62 -7.16
N VAL A 54 5.27 16.03 -6.58
CA VAL A 54 5.89 14.83 -7.13
C VAL A 54 5.58 13.68 -6.19
N ILE A 55 4.83 12.71 -6.70
CA ILE A 55 4.53 11.45 -6.03
C ILE A 55 5.36 10.39 -6.74
N GLU A 56 6.27 9.74 -6.03
CA GLU A 56 7.15 8.74 -6.63
C GLU A 56 6.95 7.42 -5.92
N TRP A 57 6.98 6.34 -6.67
CA TRP A 57 6.91 4.98 -6.16
C TRP A 57 8.19 4.25 -6.53
N LYS A 58 8.75 3.55 -5.55
CA LYS A 58 9.77 2.53 -5.80
C LYS A 58 9.25 1.17 -5.35
N ASP A 59 9.75 0.16 -6.07
CA ASP A 59 9.69 -1.28 -5.80
C ASP A 59 8.49 -1.76 -4.98
N GLN A 60 7.60 -2.44 -5.68
CA GLN A 60 6.48 -3.10 -5.06
C GLN A 60 6.87 -4.51 -4.60
N SER A 61 7.47 -4.61 -3.42
CA SER A 61 7.62 -5.88 -2.70
C SER A 61 6.63 -6.01 -1.55
N PHE A 62 6.35 -7.26 -1.19
CA PHE A 62 5.67 -7.58 0.05
C PHE A 62 6.71 -8.02 1.07
N GLY A 63 6.41 -7.83 2.34
CA GLY A 63 7.23 -8.32 3.42
C GLY A 63 6.36 -8.94 4.50
N LEU A 64 6.98 -9.79 5.31
CA LEU A 64 6.36 -10.39 6.48
C LEU A 64 6.94 -9.70 7.70
N PHE A 65 6.10 -9.40 8.68
CA PHE A 65 6.56 -8.96 9.99
C PHE A 65 6.07 -9.90 11.09
N ALA A 66 6.79 -9.94 12.20
CA ALA A 66 6.41 -10.62 13.43
C ALA A 66 6.56 -9.65 14.61
N SER A 67 5.67 -9.76 15.59
CA SER A 67 5.79 -9.08 16.88
C SER A 67 5.14 -9.88 17.99
N SER A 68 5.84 -9.92 19.12
CA SER A 68 5.36 -10.47 20.38
C SER A 68 4.54 -9.46 21.19
N GLU A 69 4.59 -8.16 20.89
CA GLU A 69 3.78 -7.17 21.61
C GLU A 69 2.35 -7.05 21.08
N LEU A 70 2.10 -7.68 19.93
CA LEU A 70 0.88 -7.50 19.16
C LEU A 70 -0.17 -8.60 19.40
N HIS A 71 -0.05 -9.48 20.41
CA HIS A 71 -0.89 -10.68 20.56
C HIS A 71 -2.44 -10.52 20.45
N ASN A 72 -3.01 -9.30 20.49
CA ASN A 72 -4.43 -8.99 20.34
C ASN A 72 -4.85 -8.25 19.03
N VAL A 73 -4.13 -8.39 17.90
CA VAL A 73 -4.44 -7.62 16.64
C VAL A 73 -5.65 -8.09 15.84
N ALA A 74 -6.46 -9.07 16.28
CA ALA A 74 -7.70 -9.42 15.54
C ALA A 74 -8.65 -8.22 15.31
N SER A 75 -8.39 -7.07 15.95
CA SER A 75 -9.18 -5.84 15.89
C SER A 75 -8.38 -4.53 15.74
N ARG A 76 -7.05 -4.52 15.53
CA ARG A 76 -6.35 -3.24 15.29
C ARG A 76 -6.44 -2.82 13.82
N PRO A 77 -6.65 -1.51 13.55
CA PRO A 77 -6.66 -1.00 12.20
C PRO A 77 -5.30 -1.18 11.53
N LYS A 78 -5.34 -1.36 10.22
CA LYS A 78 -4.20 -1.32 9.31
C LYS A 78 -3.42 -0.02 9.54
N GLY A 79 -2.35 -0.11 10.32
CA GLY A 79 -1.58 1.02 10.81
C GLY A 79 -0.09 0.92 10.43
N PRO A 80 0.74 1.85 10.92
CA PRO A 80 2.18 1.73 10.81
C PRO A 80 2.66 0.48 11.58
N ILE A 81 3.62 -0.23 11.01
CA ILE A 81 4.26 -1.37 11.66
C ILE A 81 5.04 -0.84 12.88
N PRO A 82 4.89 -1.45 14.07
CA PRO A 82 5.71 -1.12 15.24
C PRO A 82 7.22 -1.23 14.96
N LYS A 83 8.01 -0.37 15.61
CA LYS A 83 9.47 -0.29 15.37
C LYS A 83 10.24 -1.53 15.86
N ASP A 84 9.65 -2.28 16.77
CA ASP A 84 10.18 -3.49 17.41
C ASP A 84 9.87 -4.76 16.62
N CYS A 85 9.16 -4.67 15.49
CA CYS A 85 8.88 -5.82 14.64
C CYS A 85 10.14 -6.41 14.00
N VAL A 86 10.19 -7.73 13.90
CA VAL A 86 11.11 -8.43 13.01
C VAL A 86 10.49 -8.46 11.62
N GLU A 87 11.27 -8.20 10.57
CA GLU A 87 10.78 -8.14 9.21
C GLU A 87 11.64 -8.95 8.22
N ASP A 88 11.01 -9.55 7.20
CA ASP A 88 11.70 -10.14 6.04
C ASP A 88 10.93 -9.86 4.74
N THR A 89 11.63 -9.87 3.61
CA THR A 89 11.00 -9.80 2.28
C THR A 89 10.23 -11.09 1.99
N ALA A 90 9.00 -10.93 1.55
CA ALA A 90 8.11 -12.03 1.25
C ALA A 90 8.16 -12.41 -0.24
N TYR A 91 8.29 -13.70 -0.47
CA TYR A 91 8.19 -14.38 -1.76
C TYR A 91 6.94 -15.24 -1.74
N SER A 92 6.13 -15.06 -2.77
CA SER A 92 4.87 -15.78 -2.93
C SER A 92 5.09 -17.28 -3.03
N HIS A 93 4.11 -18.03 -2.54
CA HIS A 93 4.03 -19.49 -2.54
C HIS A 93 5.08 -20.20 -1.66
N LEU A 94 5.93 -19.48 -0.91
CA LEU A 94 6.84 -20.10 0.05
C LEU A 94 6.21 -20.25 1.45
N LEU A 95 6.67 -21.27 2.19
CA LEU A 95 6.48 -21.36 3.63
C LEU A 95 7.64 -20.66 4.34
N TYR A 96 7.31 -19.70 5.18
CA TYR A 96 8.22 -19.07 6.11
C TYR A 96 8.09 -19.78 7.45
N THR A 97 9.21 -20.18 8.03
CA THR A 97 9.27 -20.65 9.40
C THR A 97 9.83 -19.52 10.25
N PHE A 98 9.07 -19.08 11.25
CA PHE A 98 9.56 -18.11 12.22
C PHE A 98 10.00 -18.83 13.49
N ASN A 99 11.29 -18.75 13.82
CA ASN A 99 11.86 -19.41 14.99
C ASN A 99 12.80 -18.45 15.70
N GLN A 100 12.66 -18.30 17.02
CA GLN A 100 13.55 -17.50 17.88
C GLN A 100 13.88 -16.12 17.30
N GLY A 101 12.87 -15.38 16.83
CA GLY A 101 13.06 -14.02 16.31
C GLY A 101 13.60 -13.94 14.87
N ALA A 102 13.62 -15.05 14.12
CA ALA A 102 14.12 -15.06 12.74
C ALA A 102 13.15 -15.74 11.78
N PHE A 103 12.94 -15.11 10.62
CA PHE A 103 12.31 -15.75 9.47
C PHE A 103 13.32 -16.63 8.73
N THR A 104 12.93 -17.86 8.47
CA THR A 104 13.67 -18.81 7.62
C THR A 104 12.75 -19.31 6.52
N ARG A 105 13.25 -19.43 5.30
CA ARG A 105 12.43 -19.87 4.16
C ARG A 105 12.56 -21.38 4.01
N SER A 106 11.42 -22.05 3.94
CA SER A 106 11.33 -23.47 3.63
C SER A 106 10.72 -23.62 2.23
N PHE A 107 11.42 -24.33 1.34
CA PHE A 107 10.93 -24.64 0.01
C PHE A 107 9.84 -25.72 0.11
N LEU A 108 8.60 -25.28 0.28
CA LEU A 108 7.42 -26.16 0.23
C LEU A 108 6.47 -25.69 -0.88
N THR A 109 6.97 -25.61 -2.10
CA THR A 109 6.14 -25.90 -3.27
C THR A 109 6.67 -27.21 -3.85
N GLN A 110 6.07 -28.34 -3.47
CA GLN A 110 6.37 -29.63 -4.10
C GLN A 110 5.87 -29.71 -5.56
N ASP A 111 5.26 -28.64 -6.10
CA ASP A 111 4.82 -28.58 -7.48
C ASP A 111 5.69 -27.62 -8.33
N PRO A 112 6.60 -28.15 -9.17
CA PRO A 112 7.37 -27.37 -10.13
C PRO A 112 6.52 -26.57 -11.13
N LYS A 113 5.22 -26.87 -11.28
CA LYS A 113 4.29 -26.13 -12.14
C LYS A 113 3.79 -24.84 -11.51
N GLU A 114 3.78 -24.72 -10.17
CA GLU A 114 3.48 -23.44 -9.50
C GLU A 114 4.59 -22.41 -9.74
N THR A 115 5.84 -22.87 -9.85
CA THR A 115 7.01 -22.02 -10.12
C THR A 115 6.93 -21.26 -11.44
N GLN A 116 6.18 -21.76 -12.43
CA GLN A 116 5.94 -21.07 -13.71
C GLN A 116 4.75 -20.08 -13.66
N ARG A 117 3.77 -20.26 -12.76
CA ARG A 117 2.68 -19.30 -12.52
C ARG A 117 3.12 -18.06 -11.74
N LEU A 118 4.26 -18.14 -11.06
CA LEU A 118 4.88 -17.11 -10.23
C LEU A 118 5.32 -15.85 -10.99
N ASN A 119 5.46 -15.91 -12.33
CA ASN A 119 5.85 -14.77 -13.16
C ASN A 119 4.67 -13.97 -13.73
N ASN A 120 3.42 -14.35 -13.42
CA ASN A 120 2.26 -13.64 -13.93
C ASN A 120 1.73 -12.69 -12.83
N PRO A 121 1.84 -11.36 -12.97
CA PRO A 121 1.40 -10.39 -11.96
C PRO A 121 -0.12 -10.37 -11.75
N SER A 122 -0.88 -11.24 -12.44
CA SER A 122 -2.34 -11.36 -12.40
C SER A 122 -2.85 -12.49 -11.49
N SER A 123 -1.98 -13.30 -10.87
CA SER A 123 -2.39 -14.36 -9.93
C SER A 123 -2.39 -13.88 -8.46
N PRO A 124 -3.31 -14.40 -7.62
CA PRO A 124 -3.25 -14.18 -6.18
C PRO A 124 -1.94 -14.73 -5.60
N LYS A 125 -1.25 -13.91 -4.79
CA LYS A 125 -0.06 -14.32 -4.05
C LYS A 125 -0.47 -14.91 -2.72
N THR A 126 0.04 -16.10 -2.41
CA THR A 126 -0.17 -16.73 -1.09
C THR A 126 1.14 -16.73 -0.32
N TYR A 127 1.13 -16.26 0.92
CA TYR A 127 2.27 -16.31 1.85
C TYR A 127 1.88 -17.19 3.01
N THR A 128 2.68 -18.21 3.30
CA THR A 128 2.42 -19.11 4.43
C THR A 128 3.48 -18.91 5.49
N ILE A 129 3.09 -18.84 6.76
CA ILE A 129 4.02 -18.73 7.88
C ILE A 129 3.68 -19.80 8.90
N VAL A 130 4.69 -20.51 9.42
CA VAL A 130 4.56 -21.40 10.57
C VAL A 130 5.33 -20.81 11.75
N ASN A 131 4.66 -20.77 12.90
CA ASN A 131 5.26 -20.31 14.14
C ASN A 131 6.02 -21.45 14.80
N LYS A 132 7.33 -21.29 15.00
CA LYS A 132 8.17 -22.20 15.78
C LYS A 132 8.92 -21.47 16.89
N SER A 133 8.44 -20.30 17.31
CA SER A 133 9.06 -19.49 18.37
C SER A 133 8.98 -20.14 19.75
N GLY A 134 8.08 -21.10 19.96
CA GLY A 134 7.77 -21.65 21.28
C GLY A 134 6.68 -20.89 22.05
N GLY A 135 6.12 -19.82 21.47
CA GLY A 135 5.08 -18.99 22.10
C GLY A 135 4.02 -18.48 21.12
N LEU A 136 3.15 -17.58 21.59
CA LEU A 136 2.25 -16.82 20.71
C LEU A 136 3.07 -15.80 19.94
N GLU A 137 2.74 -15.59 18.67
CA GLU A 137 3.32 -14.53 17.86
C GLU A 137 2.26 -13.91 16.96
N THR A 138 2.32 -12.60 16.77
CA THR A 138 1.52 -11.94 15.73
C THR A 138 2.35 -11.83 14.47
N PHE A 139 1.91 -12.50 13.42
CA PHE A 139 2.45 -12.31 12.09
C PHE A 139 1.57 -11.40 11.28
N GLY A 140 2.18 -10.62 10.40
CA GLY A 140 1.43 -9.87 9.42
C GLY A 140 2.14 -9.72 8.10
N LEU A 141 1.35 -9.39 7.09
CA LEU A 141 1.83 -9.01 5.79
C LEU A 141 1.88 -7.50 5.72
N PHE A 142 3.02 -6.98 5.29
CA PHE A 142 3.13 -5.59 4.88
C PHE A 142 3.48 -5.48 3.42
N GLN A 143 3.26 -4.29 2.90
CA GLN A 143 3.75 -3.94 1.58
C GLN A 143 4.80 -2.86 1.71
N THR A 144 5.99 -3.15 1.19
CA THR A 144 6.95 -2.09 0.92
C THR A 144 6.43 -1.34 -0.29
N PHE A 145 6.11 -0.09 -0.06
CA PHE A 145 5.92 0.88 -1.11
C PHE A 145 6.67 2.10 -0.60
N GLU A 146 7.84 2.38 -1.16
CA GLU A 146 8.46 3.66 -0.87
C GLU A 146 7.71 4.68 -1.71
N VAL A 147 6.80 5.40 -1.07
CA VAL A 147 6.20 6.60 -1.66
C VAL A 147 6.91 7.82 -1.12
N SER A 148 7.53 8.58 -2.01
CA SER A 148 7.96 9.94 -1.69
C SER A 148 6.94 10.92 -2.24
N ILE A 149 6.36 11.74 -1.36
CA ILE A 149 5.56 12.90 -1.75
C ILE A 149 6.39 14.13 -1.40
N ASN A 150 6.83 14.88 -2.41
CA ASN A 150 7.65 16.08 -2.23
C ASN A 150 8.84 15.82 -1.30
N ASN A 151 9.57 14.72 -1.54
CA ASN A 151 10.70 14.23 -0.75
C ASN A 151 10.38 13.74 0.68
N LYS A 152 9.12 13.81 1.13
CA LYS A 152 8.71 13.14 2.37
C LYS A 152 8.41 11.67 2.09
N ARG A 153 9.13 10.78 2.77
CA ARG A 153 8.92 9.33 2.66
C ARG A 153 7.74 8.89 3.52
N PHE A 154 6.94 7.99 2.97
CA PHE A 154 5.91 7.25 3.66
C PHE A 154 6.35 5.79 3.65
N GLU A 155 6.45 5.20 4.84
CA GLU A 155 6.98 3.85 5.03
C GLU A 155 5.85 2.83 5.24
N ARG A 156 6.26 1.56 5.18
CA ARG A 156 5.50 0.31 5.13
C ARG A 156 4.10 0.37 5.77
N VAL A 157 3.12 -0.14 5.04
CA VAL A 157 1.74 -0.25 5.52
C VAL A 157 1.41 -1.71 5.76
N GLN A 158 0.94 -2.00 6.98
CA GLN A 158 0.36 -3.29 7.33
C GLN A 158 -0.90 -3.55 6.47
N LEU A 159 -0.97 -4.72 5.86
CA LEU A 159 -2.12 -5.16 5.08
C LEU A 159 -3.06 -6.05 5.88
N ASP A 160 -2.46 -6.97 6.62
CA ASP A 160 -3.17 -7.98 7.40
C ASP A 160 -2.25 -8.46 8.53
N ALA A 161 -2.82 -8.89 9.65
CA ALA A 161 -2.09 -9.50 10.74
C ALA A 161 -2.99 -10.39 11.60
N GLN A 162 -2.40 -11.46 12.12
CA GLN A 162 -3.09 -12.40 12.97
C GLN A 162 -2.10 -13.04 13.96
N THR A 163 -2.59 -13.24 15.17
CA THR A 163 -1.87 -13.96 16.23
C THR A 163 -2.11 -15.45 16.10
N VAL A 164 -1.03 -16.24 16.17
CA VAL A 164 -1.08 -17.70 16.13
C VAL A 164 -0.16 -18.29 17.19
N GLY A 165 -0.56 -19.44 17.73
CA GLY A 165 0.18 -20.24 18.70
C GLY A 165 1.40 -20.95 18.14
N ASN A 166 2.15 -21.61 19.02
CA ASN A 166 3.29 -22.41 18.62
C ASN A 166 2.84 -23.58 17.72
N GLU A 167 3.64 -23.86 16.68
CA GLU A 167 3.39 -24.81 15.59
C GLU A 167 2.17 -24.50 14.70
N GLU A 168 1.42 -23.44 14.97
CA GLU A 168 0.32 -23.04 14.11
C GLU A 168 0.83 -22.40 12.81
N THR A 169 0.04 -22.60 11.76
CA THR A 169 0.33 -22.09 10.42
C THR A 169 -0.75 -21.10 9.98
N ILE A 170 -0.32 -19.97 9.44
CA ILE A 170 -1.18 -18.95 8.85
C ILE A 170 -0.92 -18.84 7.34
N LYS A 171 -1.97 -18.50 6.59
CA LYS A 171 -1.91 -18.21 5.15
C LYS A 171 -2.50 -16.83 4.87
N PHE A 172 -1.69 -15.95 4.31
CA PHE A 172 -2.16 -14.67 3.76
C PHE A 172 -2.33 -14.82 2.25
N GLN A 173 -3.53 -14.60 1.74
CA GLN A 173 -3.80 -14.57 0.31
C GLN A 173 -4.07 -13.13 -0.13
N VAL A 174 -3.26 -12.64 -1.07
CA VAL A 174 -3.37 -11.26 -1.57
C VAL A 174 -3.63 -11.27 -3.07
N GLN A 175 -4.73 -10.64 -3.46
CA GLN A 175 -5.05 -10.39 -4.86
C GLN A 175 -4.05 -9.39 -5.45
N PRO A 176 -3.75 -9.49 -6.76
CA PRO A 176 -2.76 -8.62 -7.37
C PRO A 176 -3.19 -7.15 -7.36
N LEU A 177 -2.19 -6.31 -7.03
CA LEU A 177 -2.08 -4.85 -7.13
C LEU A 177 -3.18 -3.99 -6.47
N PRO A 178 -2.85 -3.10 -5.52
CA PRO A 178 -3.79 -2.06 -5.11
C PRO A 178 -4.04 -1.09 -6.28
N THR A 179 -5.30 -0.69 -6.47
CA THR A 179 -5.62 0.47 -7.31
C THR A 179 -5.47 1.72 -6.45
N PHE A 180 -4.82 2.76 -6.99
CA PHE A 180 -4.72 4.04 -6.32
C PHE A 180 -5.68 5.04 -6.94
N PHE A 181 -6.22 5.93 -6.11
CA PHE A 181 -7.04 7.04 -6.57
C PHE A 181 -6.48 8.33 -5.99
N ILE A 182 -6.48 9.39 -6.79
CA ILE A 182 -6.07 10.72 -6.36
C ILE A 182 -7.31 11.61 -6.41
N PHE A 183 -7.61 12.30 -5.31
CA PHE A 183 -8.72 13.26 -5.27
C PHE A 183 -8.39 14.44 -4.35
N ILE A 184 -9.23 15.47 -4.41
CA ILE A 184 -9.16 16.62 -3.50
C ILE A 184 -10.10 16.39 -2.32
N GLY A 185 -9.57 16.37 -1.10
CA GLY A 185 -10.34 16.18 0.13
C GLY A 185 -10.28 17.40 1.07
N PRO A 186 -11.18 17.50 2.07
CA PRO A 186 -11.10 18.54 3.09
C PRO A 186 -9.85 18.38 3.98
N ASP A 187 -9.44 19.46 4.65
CA ASP A 187 -8.30 19.48 5.57
C ASP A 187 -8.41 18.51 6.75
N THR A 188 -9.63 18.10 7.10
CA THR A 188 -9.90 17.13 8.16
C THR A 188 -9.40 15.73 7.84
N ILE A 189 -9.28 15.36 6.56
CA ILE A 189 -8.81 14.03 6.14
C ILE A 189 -7.33 13.83 6.52
N GLN A 190 -7.05 12.66 7.09
CA GLN A 190 -5.73 12.20 7.51
C GLN A 190 -5.36 10.85 6.89
N ALA A 191 -4.07 10.54 6.89
CA ALA A 191 -3.58 9.20 6.57
C ALA A 191 -4.11 8.18 7.59
N GLY A 192 -4.58 7.04 7.12
CA GLY A 192 -5.23 5.99 7.91
C GLY A 192 -6.76 6.06 7.91
N ASP A 193 -7.36 7.18 7.48
CA ASP A 193 -8.82 7.31 7.44
C ASP A 193 -9.45 6.30 6.48
N HIS A 194 -10.54 5.66 6.92
CA HIS A 194 -11.34 4.77 6.10
C HIS A 194 -12.42 5.58 5.37
N ILE A 195 -12.52 5.37 4.06
CA ILE A 195 -13.56 5.98 3.23
C ILE A 195 -14.42 4.86 2.61
N PRO A 196 -15.70 4.75 3.01
CA PRO A 196 -16.57 3.67 2.54
C PRO A 196 -16.82 3.74 1.04
N THR A 197 -16.86 4.95 0.49
CA THR A 197 -17.11 5.19 -0.94
C THR A 197 -16.15 6.25 -1.43
N LEU A 198 -15.49 6.02 -2.58
CA LEU A 198 -14.78 7.11 -3.24
C LEU A 198 -15.79 8.22 -3.58
N PRO A 199 -15.41 9.50 -3.48
CA PRO A 199 -16.25 10.58 -3.99
C PRO A 199 -16.64 10.25 -5.43
N SER A 200 -17.91 10.39 -5.79
CA SER A 200 -18.40 10.08 -7.14
C SER A 200 -19.48 11.05 -7.61
N ASP A 201 -19.82 12.02 -6.77
CA ASP A 201 -20.55 13.19 -7.21
C ASP A 201 -19.57 14.03 -8.03
N GLY A 202 -19.98 14.51 -9.20
CA GLY A 202 -19.14 15.26 -10.15
C GLY A 202 -18.57 16.60 -9.64
N SER A 203 -18.47 16.76 -8.33
CA SER A 203 -17.75 17.82 -7.62
C SER A 203 -16.34 17.39 -7.20
N HIS A 204 -16.01 16.09 -7.15
CA HIS A 204 -14.70 15.59 -6.69
C HIS A 204 -14.32 14.23 -7.34
N SER A 205 -14.51 14.07 -8.66
CA SER A 205 -14.23 12.81 -9.36
C SER A 205 -12.79 12.33 -9.09
N PRO A 206 -12.59 11.14 -8.49
CA PRO A 206 -11.27 10.63 -8.16
C PRO A 206 -10.59 10.24 -9.46
N PHE A 207 -9.39 10.75 -9.68
CA PHE A 207 -8.55 10.24 -10.75
C PHE A 207 -8.07 8.84 -10.38
N LYS A 208 -8.64 7.86 -11.08
CA LYS A 208 -8.23 6.47 -10.96
C LYS A 208 -6.86 6.29 -11.61
N LEU A 209 -5.87 6.06 -10.78
CA LEU A 209 -4.59 5.57 -11.22
C LEU A 209 -4.57 4.05 -11.08
N SER A 210 -4.92 3.37 -12.16
CA SER A 210 -4.62 1.95 -12.30
C SER A 210 -3.10 1.80 -12.45
N PHE A 211 -2.44 1.37 -11.39
CA PHE A 211 -1.09 0.85 -11.49
C PHE A 211 -1.15 -0.51 -12.16
N ASP A 212 -1.01 -0.53 -13.48
CA ASP A 212 -0.51 -1.73 -14.14
C ASP A 212 1.01 -1.72 -13.99
N THR A 213 1.55 -2.70 -13.25
CA THR A 213 3.00 -2.84 -13.02
C THR A 213 3.81 -2.92 -14.31
N SER A 214 3.18 -3.16 -15.47
CA SER A 214 3.81 -3.17 -16.78
C SER A 214 4.26 -1.80 -17.30
N HIS A 215 3.77 -0.68 -16.75
CA HIS A 215 4.12 0.65 -17.25
C HIS A 215 5.18 1.32 -16.36
N THR A 216 6.30 1.71 -16.96
CA THR A 216 7.53 2.24 -16.32
C THR A 216 7.69 3.76 -16.44
N GLN A 217 6.68 4.48 -16.93
CA GLN A 217 6.84 5.91 -17.25
C GLN A 217 6.14 6.84 -16.24
N SER A 218 6.76 8.01 -16.06
CA SER A 218 6.18 9.10 -15.27
C SER A 218 4.93 9.65 -15.97
N LYS A 219 3.87 9.94 -15.22
CA LYS A 219 2.62 10.51 -15.77
C LYS A 219 2.40 11.93 -15.24
N LYS A 220 2.06 12.86 -16.12
CA LYS A 220 1.63 14.20 -15.74
C LYS A 220 0.12 14.21 -15.57
N VAL A 221 -0.34 14.76 -14.45
CA VAL A 221 -1.76 14.91 -14.13
C VAL A 221 -2.01 16.39 -13.91
N SER A 222 -3.05 16.91 -14.57
CA SER A 222 -3.52 18.29 -14.38
C SER A 222 -4.85 18.27 -13.65
N TYR A 223 -5.11 19.33 -12.88
CA TYR A 223 -6.39 19.56 -12.21
C TYR A 223 -7.15 20.64 -12.98
N ASP A 224 -8.47 20.51 -13.10
CA ASP A 224 -9.37 21.57 -13.56
C ASP A 224 -10.22 22.04 -12.39
N SER A 225 -10.09 23.31 -12.01
CA SER A 225 -10.82 23.90 -10.89
C SER A 225 -12.31 24.11 -11.17
N ASN A 226 -12.73 24.17 -12.44
CA ASN A 226 -14.12 24.36 -12.82
C ASN A 226 -14.90 23.05 -12.68
N THR A 227 -14.34 21.97 -13.21
CA THR A 227 -14.93 20.62 -13.13
C THR A 227 -14.56 19.91 -11.83
N LYS A 228 -13.50 20.37 -11.15
CA LYS A 228 -12.90 19.76 -9.96
C LYS A 228 -12.39 18.33 -10.23
N GLU A 229 -11.93 18.09 -11.45
CA GLU A 229 -11.45 16.79 -11.91
C GLU A 229 -9.96 16.81 -12.22
N PHE A 230 -9.36 15.63 -12.13
CA PHE A 230 -7.98 15.37 -12.51
C PHE A 230 -7.96 14.60 -13.84
N TYR A 231 -7.08 14.98 -14.76
CA TYR A 231 -6.94 14.34 -16.07
C TYR A 231 -5.47 14.14 -16.46
N LEU A 232 -5.21 13.11 -17.28
CA LEU A 232 -3.90 12.88 -17.87
C LEU A 232 -3.59 13.99 -18.88
N SER A 233 -2.38 14.54 -18.78
CA SER A 233 -1.84 15.53 -19.71
C SER A 233 -0.85 14.90 -20.69
#